data_AF-A0A392PBX2-F1
#
_entry.id   AF-A0A392PBX2-F1
#
_cell.length_a   1.000
_cell.length_b   1.000
_cell.length_c   1.000
_cell.angle_alpha   90.00
_cell.angle_beta   90.00
_cell.angle_gamma   90.00
#
_symmetry.space_group_name_H-M   'P 1'
#
loop_
_entity.id
_entity.type
_entity.pdbx_description
1 polymer ?
#
loop_
_entity_poly.entity_id
_entity_poly.type
_entity_poly.pdbx_seq_one_letter_code
_entity_poly.pdbx_strand_id
1 'polypeptide(L)'
;DNIFGSSSPDAAESMFKAFGPAMESGLPWAAILGNHDQESTLNREELMTLISLMDYSVSQINPSADSLTDSAKGRMISKIDGFGNYNLRVYGAPGSMLANNSVLNLFFLDSGDRVVYQGIRTYGWIKDSQLQWLRHVSRELQVITKL
;
A
#
# COMPACT_ATOMS: atom_id res chain seq x y z
N ASP A 1 8.71 -1.09 10.43
CA ASP A 1 9.61 0.05 10.66
C ASP A 1 11.00 -0.31 10.20
N ASN A 2 11.43 0.38 9.15
CA ASN A 2 12.74 0.25 8.50
C ASN A 2 13.60 1.50 8.70
N ILE A 3 13.00 2.62 9.15
CA ILE A 3 13.68 3.84 9.58
C ILE A 3 13.38 4.08 11.06
N PHE A 4 14.37 4.57 11.80
CA PHE A 4 14.20 5.04 13.18
C PHE A 4 14.93 6.38 13.40
N GLY A 5 14.24 7.47 13.08
CA GLY A 5 14.67 8.83 13.42
C GLY A 5 16.15 9.13 13.13
N SER A 6 16.83 9.66 14.14
CA SER A 6 18.24 10.10 14.07
C SER A 6 19.26 8.99 13.77
N SER A 7 18.86 7.71 13.82
CA SER A 7 19.75 6.58 13.44
C SER A 7 19.73 6.26 11.94
N SER A 8 18.85 6.92 11.18
CA SER A 8 18.65 6.74 9.75
C SER A 8 18.73 8.11 9.05
N PRO A 9 19.93 8.69 8.87
CA PRO A 9 20.09 10.04 8.30
C PRO A 9 19.72 10.13 6.82
N ASP A 10 19.72 9.01 6.09
CA ASP A 10 19.25 8.90 4.72
C ASP A 10 18.15 7.83 4.63
N ALA A 11 16.93 8.28 4.35
CA ALA A 11 15.76 7.42 4.24
C ALA A 11 15.88 6.42 3.07
N ALA A 12 16.41 6.87 1.93
CA ALA A 12 16.55 6.03 0.75
C ALA A 12 17.59 4.93 0.99
N GLU A 13 18.77 5.29 1.51
CA GLU A 13 19.81 4.32 1.87
C GLU A 13 19.29 3.27 2.85
N SER A 14 18.50 3.70 3.85
CA SER A 14 17.88 2.80 4.82
C SER A 14 16.93 1.80 4.15
N MET A 15 16.09 2.23 3.20
CA MET A 15 15.21 1.33 2.45
C MET A 15 15.99 0.37 1.56
N PHE A 16 17.03 0.83 0.87
CA PHE A 16 17.87 -0.05 0.05
C PHE A 16 18.54 -1.13 0.90
N LYS A 17 19.00 -0.80 2.11
CA LYS A 17 19.55 -1.78 3.05
C LYS A 17 18.49 -2.75 3.57
N ALA A 18 17.30 -2.25 3.92
CA ALA A 18 16.22 -3.07 4.47
C ALA A 18 15.65 -4.06 3.43
N PHE A 19 15.45 -3.61 2.19
CA PHE A 19 14.88 -4.41 1.11
C PHE A 19 15.93 -5.08 0.21
N GLY A 20 17.22 -4.79 0.39
CA GLY A 20 18.34 -5.39 -0.35
C GLY A 20 18.21 -6.91 -0.51
N PRO A 21 18.01 -7.68 0.58
CA PRO A 21 17.83 -9.12 0.49
C PRO A 21 16.61 -9.56 -0.35
N ALA A 22 15.51 -8.80 -0.32
CA ALA A 22 14.33 -9.10 -1.12
C ALA A 22 14.59 -8.82 -2.61
N MET A 23 15.23 -7.69 -2.93
CA MET A 23 15.63 -7.35 -4.31
C MET A 23 16.62 -8.37 -4.88
N GLU A 24 17.64 -8.75 -4.11
CA GLU A 24 18.65 -9.74 -4.50
C GLU A 24 18.08 -11.14 -4.71
N SER A 25 16.96 -11.48 -4.06
CA SER A 25 16.30 -12.78 -4.24
C SER A 25 15.67 -12.97 -5.63
N GLY A 26 15.43 -11.88 -6.37
CA GLY A 26 14.72 -11.91 -7.65
C GLY A 26 13.23 -12.30 -7.55
N LEU A 27 12.67 -12.32 -6.34
CA LEU A 27 11.27 -12.65 -6.09
C LEU A 27 10.42 -11.38 -5.96
N PRO A 28 9.17 -11.39 -6.48
CA PRO A 28 8.23 -10.31 -6.23
C PRO A 28 7.99 -10.09 -4.73
N TRP A 29 8.07 -8.85 -4.27
CA TRP A 29 7.84 -8.49 -2.88
C TRP A 29 6.96 -7.25 -2.75
N ALA A 30 6.23 -7.16 -1.65
CA ALA A 30 5.35 -6.02 -1.34
C ALA A 30 5.67 -5.49 0.05
N ALA A 31 5.55 -4.18 0.23
CA ALA A 31 5.73 -3.53 1.52
C ALA A 31 4.69 -2.43 1.76
N ILE A 32 4.42 -2.19 3.03
CA ILE A 32 3.61 -1.08 3.51
C ILE A 32 4.39 -0.32 4.57
N LEU A 33 4.16 0.99 4.63
CA LEU A 33 4.87 1.87 5.54
C LEU A 33 4.38 1.69 6.98
N GLY A 34 5.34 1.49 7.89
CA GLY A 34 5.13 1.63 9.32
C GLY A 34 5.06 3.10 9.76
N ASN A 35 4.86 3.33 11.05
CA ASN A 35 4.70 4.69 11.56
C ASN A 35 6.05 5.44 11.58
N HIS A 36 7.15 4.76 11.88
CA HIS A 36 8.47 5.39 11.96
C HIS A 36 9.10 5.69 10.59
N ASP A 37 8.55 5.15 9.50
CA ASP A 37 9.22 5.19 8.20
C ASP A 37 9.37 6.60 7.63
N GLN A 38 8.60 7.59 8.10
CA GLN A 38 8.71 8.98 7.67
C GLN A 38 9.62 9.85 8.57
N GLU A 39 10.33 9.28 9.54
CA GLU A 39 11.16 10.02 10.50
C GLU A 39 12.58 10.32 9.96
N SER A 40 12.71 10.66 8.68
CA SER A 40 14.01 10.94 8.03
C SER A 40 13.86 11.95 6.88
N THR A 41 14.73 11.89 5.86
CA THR A 41 14.85 12.88 4.78
C THR A 41 13.74 12.84 3.75
N LEU A 42 13.03 11.71 3.62
CA LEU A 42 11.90 11.55 2.71
C LEU A 42 10.59 11.54 3.49
N ASN A 43 9.59 12.24 2.95
CA ASN A 43 8.24 12.16 3.48
C ASN A 43 7.55 10.84 3.08
N ARG A 44 6.39 10.56 3.66
CA ARG A 44 5.64 9.30 3.47
C ARG A 44 5.30 9.01 2.00
N GLU A 45 4.93 10.04 1.23
CA GLU A 45 4.60 9.92 -0.19
C GLU A 45 5.83 9.59 -1.02
N GLU A 46 6.92 10.34 -0.79
CA GLU A 46 8.20 10.14 -1.46
C GLU A 46 8.75 8.74 -1.17
N LEU A 47 8.63 8.27 0.06
CA LEU A 47 9.11 6.96 0.48
C LEU A 47 8.30 5.81 -0.12
N MET A 48 6.97 5.91 -0.12
CA MET A 48 6.14 4.91 -0.78
C MET A 48 6.41 4.87 -2.28
N THR A 49 6.60 6.05 -2.89
CA THR A 49 6.97 6.17 -4.31
C THR A 49 8.30 5.47 -4.56
N LEU A 50 9.33 5.74 -3.75
CA LEU A 50 10.63 5.07 -3.85
C LEU A 50 10.48 3.54 -3.77
N ILE A 51 9.79 3.03 -2.75
CA ILE A 51 9.55 1.58 -2.56
C ILE A 51 8.83 0.96 -3.76
N SER A 52 7.88 1.68 -4.37
CA SER A 52 7.14 1.19 -5.55
C SER A 52 8.01 1.10 -6.81
N LEU A 53 9.13 1.82 -6.86
CA LEU A 53 10.05 1.86 -7.99
C LEU A 53 11.25 0.91 -7.83
N MET A 54 11.38 0.23 -6.68
CA MET A 54 12.47 -0.71 -6.42
C MET A 54 12.32 -2.01 -7.21
N ASP A 55 13.45 -2.66 -7.52
CA ASP A 55 13.49 -3.90 -8.27
C ASP A 55 12.63 -4.99 -7.63
N TYR A 56 11.84 -5.68 -8.47
CA TYR A 56 10.88 -6.72 -8.07
C TYR A 56 9.81 -6.29 -7.07
N SER A 57 9.72 -5.00 -6.72
CA SER A 57 8.63 -4.48 -5.91
C SER A 57 7.34 -4.55 -6.70
N VAL A 58 6.32 -5.13 -6.08
CA VAL A 58 4.92 -5.06 -6.54
C VAL A 58 4.10 -4.14 -5.64
N SER A 59 4.76 -3.38 -4.75
CA SER A 59 4.13 -2.35 -3.93
C SER A 59 3.61 -1.22 -4.81
N GLN A 60 2.50 -0.60 -4.42
CA GLN A 60 1.90 0.48 -5.20
C GLN A 60 1.67 1.71 -4.31
N ILE A 61 1.75 2.89 -4.91
CA ILE A 61 1.19 4.10 -4.31
C ILE A 61 -0.35 4.00 -4.30
N ASN A 62 -1.00 4.97 -3.68
CA ASN A 62 -2.46 5.05 -3.67
C ASN A 62 -3.08 4.89 -5.08
N PRO A 63 -4.33 4.40 -5.17
CA PRO A 63 -5.03 4.27 -6.44
C PRO A 63 -5.24 5.65 -7.07
N SER A 64 -5.18 5.71 -8.39
CA SER A 64 -5.51 6.94 -9.12
C SER A 64 -6.95 7.37 -8.85
N ALA A 65 -7.22 8.67 -8.94
CA ALA A 65 -8.56 9.22 -8.76
C ALA A 65 -9.61 8.56 -9.69
N ASP A 66 -9.20 8.18 -10.90
CA ASP A 66 -10.06 7.50 -11.87
C ASP A 66 -10.47 6.09 -11.39
N SER A 67 -9.56 5.39 -10.70
CA SER A 67 -9.81 4.07 -10.10
C SER A 67 -10.72 4.13 -8.86
N LEU A 68 -11.02 5.34 -8.37
CA LEU A 68 -11.84 5.61 -7.20
C LEU A 68 -13.24 6.13 -7.56
N THR A 69 -13.59 6.11 -8.85
CA THR A 69 -14.93 6.47 -9.33
C THR A 69 -15.82 5.23 -9.40
N ASP A 70 -16.79 5.14 -8.50
CA ASP A 70 -17.90 4.18 -8.63
C ASP A 70 -18.80 4.65 -9.77
N SER A 71 -18.51 4.21 -10.99
CA SER A 71 -19.22 4.61 -12.22
C SER A 71 -20.71 4.29 -12.15
N ALA A 72 -21.12 3.38 -11.26
CA ALA A 72 -22.52 2.97 -11.09
C ALA A 72 -23.28 3.79 -10.03
N LYS A 73 -22.60 4.55 -9.15
CA LYS A 73 -23.26 5.26 -8.03
C LYS A 73 -22.85 6.72 -7.85
N GLY A 74 -21.98 7.26 -8.71
CA GLY A 74 -21.59 8.68 -8.70
C GLY A 74 -20.90 9.13 -7.41
N ARG A 75 -20.41 8.18 -6.58
CA ARG A 75 -19.75 8.48 -5.31
C ARG A 75 -18.24 8.48 -5.55
N MET A 76 -17.69 9.67 -5.72
CA MET A 76 -16.26 9.88 -5.88
C MET A 76 -15.57 9.72 -4.51
N ILE A 77 -14.68 8.73 -4.34
CA ILE A 77 -13.69 8.79 -3.27
C ILE A 77 -12.60 9.74 -3.78
N SER A 78 -12.81 11.04 -3.60
CA SER A 78 -11.90 12.06 -4.16
C SER A 78 -10.51 12.07 -3.51
N LYS A 79 -10.39 11.46 -2.32
CA LYS A 79 -9.13 11.35 -1.59
C LYS A 79 -9.18 10.17 -0.62
N ILE A 80 -8.13 9.37 -0.61
CA ILE A 80 -7.87 8.34 0.39
C ILE A 80 -6.73 8.80 1.29
N ASP A 81 -6.89 8.65 2.61
CA ASP A 81 -5.82 8.90 3.56
C ASP A 81 -4.65 7.92 3.41
N GLY A 82 -3.43 8.41 3.67
CA GLY A 82 -2.18 7.67 3.45
C GLY A 82 -1.64 7.84 2.02
N PHE A 83 -0.59 7.11 1.67
CA PHE A 83 0.06 7.16 0.36
C PHE A 83 0.32 5.79 -0.28
N GLY A 84 0.07 4.69 0.45
CA GLY A 84 0.31 3.32 0.00
C GLY A 84 -0.86 2.37 0.22
N ASN A 85 -2.09 2.76 -0.14
CA ASN A 85 -3.24 1.84 -0.09
C ASN A 85 -3.40 1.10 -1.42
N TYR A 86 -3.27 -0.23 -1.42
CA TYR A 86 -3.34 -0.99 -2.67
C TYR A 86 -3.77 -2.44 -2.46
N ASN A 87 -4.28 -3.06 -3.53
CA ASN A 87 -4.71 -4.46 -3.54
C ASN A 87 -3.89 -5.25 -4.56
N LEU A 88 -3.23 -6.31 -4.10
CA LEU A 88 -2.54 -7.25 -4.97
C LEU A 88 -3.39 -8.49 -5.20
N ARG A 89 -3.58 -8.82 -6.48
CA ARG A 89 -4.25 -10.04 -6.92
C ARG A 89 -3.20 -11.11 -7.14
N VAL A 90 -3.25 -12.19 -6.37
CA VAL A 90 -2.42 -13.37 -6.57
C VAL A 90 -3.18 -14.33 -7.46
N TYR A 91 -2.61 -14.63 -8.63
CA TYR A 91 -3.20 -15.54 -9.60
C TYR A 91 -2.77 -16.99 -9.34
N GLY A 92 -3.56 -17.94 -9.86
CA GLY A 92 -3.17 -19.35 -9.81
C GLY A 92 -1.86 -19.61 -10.54
N ALA A 93 -1.21 -20.72 -10.21
CA ALA A 93 0.09 -21.07 -10.79
C ALA A 93 0.02 -21.10 -12.34
N PRO A 94 1.06 -20.62 -13.04
CA PRO A 94 1.13 -20.72 -14.50
C PRO A 94 0.87 -22.15 -15.00
N GLY A 95 0.03 -22.29 -16.01
CA GLY A 95 -0.36 -23.59 -16.58
C GLY A 95 -1.45 -24.35 -15.81
N SER A 96 -1.90 -23.86 -14.65
CA SER A 96 -3.05 -24.43 -13.94
C SER A 96 -4.39 -23.93 -14.53
N MET A 97 -5.49 -24.61 -14.21
CA MET A 97 -6.85 -24.14 -14.54
C MET A 97 -7.18 -22.78 -13.93
N LEU A 98 -6.41 -22.35 -12.92
CA LEU A 98 -6.57 -21.09 -12.21
C LEU A 98 -5.56 -20.03 -12.63
N ALA A 99 -4.73 -20.26 -13.66
CA ALA A 99 -3.67 -19.33 -14.06
C ALA A 99 -4.18 -17.90 -14.35
N ASN A 100 -5.41 -17.78 -14.86
CA ASN A 100 -6.05 -16.49 -15.16
C ASN A 100 -7.07 -16.06 -14.10
N ASN A 101 -7.16 -16.78 -12.99
CA ASN A 101 -8.09 -16.51 -11.89
C ASN A 101 -7.32 -16.02 -10.66
N SER A 102 -7.83 -14.95 -10.04
CA SER A 102 -7.31 -14.51 -8.74
C SER A 102 -7.72 -15.53 -7.69
N VAL A 103 -6.75 -16.11 -6.99
CA VAL A 103 -6.97 -17.08 -5.91
C VAL A 103 -6.85 -16.44 -4.52
N LEU A 104 -6.18 -15.29 -4.42
CA LEU A 104 -6.03 -14.54 -3.19
C LEU A 104 -5.92 -13.03 -3.51
N ASN A 105 -6.54 -12.19 -2.68
CA ASN A 105 -6.41 -10.74 -2.74
C ASN A 105 -5.78 -10.25 -1.45
N LEU A 106 -4.66 -9.54 -1.56
CA LEU A 106 -3.92 -8.96 -0.44
C LEU A 106 -4.16 -7.45 -0.40
N PHE A 107 -4.81 -6.98 0.66
CA PHE A 107 -5.07 -5.56 0.87
C PHE A 107 -4.01 -4.96 1.79
N PHE A 108 -3.31 -3.95 1.29
CA PHE A 108 -2.35 -3.15 2.03
C PHE A 108 -2.99 -1.80 2.32
N LEU A 109 -2.96 -1.42 3.60
CA LEU A 109 -3.65 -0.24 4.12
C LEU A 109 -2.64 0.61 4.89
N ASP A 110 -2.54 1.89 4.51
CA ASP A 110 -1.63 2.84 5.14
C ASP A 110 -2.30 3.52 6.34
N SER A 111 -2.11 3.01 7.56
CA SER A 111 -2.70 3.59 8.78
C SER A 111 -2.14 4.97 9.17
N GLY A 112 -1.15 5.48 8.44
CA GLY A 112 -0.40 6.68 8.80
C GLY A 112 0.62 6.45 9.92
N ASP A 113 1.19 7.56 10.39
CA ASP A 113 2.20 7.59 11.46
C ASP A 113 1.57 7.93 12.83
N ARG A 114 1.88 9.09 13.39
CA ARG A 114 1.43 9.59 14.67
C ARG A 114 0.56 10.79 14.40
N VAL A 115 -0.47 10.95 15.21
CA VAL A 115 -1.43 12.03 15.09
C VAL A 115 -1.66 12.69 16.44
N VAL A 116 -2.08 13.95 16.42
CA VAL A 116 -2.58 14.62 17.61
C VAL A 116 -4.09 14.55 17.58
N TYR A 117 -4.68 13.81 18.52
CA TYR A 117 -6.12 13.68 18.66
C TYR A 117 -6.55 14.23 20.03
N GLN A 118 -7.45 15.22 20.03
CA GLN A 118 -7.88 15.91 21.25
C GLN A 118 -6.72 16.44 22.11
N GLY A 119 -5.65 16.92 21.46
CA GLY A 119 -4.46 17.45 22.13
C GLY A 119 -3.47 16.38 22.63
N ILE A 120 -3.79 15.08 22.48
CA ILE A 120 -2.92 13.98 22.90
C ILE A 120 -2.21 13.40 21.67
N ARG A 121 -0.90 13.23 21.77
CA ARG A 121 -0.11 12.50 20.76
C ARG A 121 -0.41 11.01 20.86
N THR A 122 -0.84 10.40 19.76
CA THR A 122 -1.19 8.98 19.65
C THR A 122 -0.79 8.44 18.28
N TYR A 123 -1.02 7.16 18.04
CA TYR A 123 -0.82 6.50 16.74
C TYR A 123 -1.97 6.79 15.79
N GLY A 124 -1.67 6.85 14.50
CA GLY A 124 -2.65 6.83 13.43
C GLY A 124 -3.43 5.51 13.41
N TRP A 125 -4.55 5.51 12.69
CA TRP A 125 -5.43 4.37 12.55
C TRP A 125 -6.04 4.36 11.16
N ILE A 126 -6.62 3.21 10.78
CA ILE A 126 -7.37 3.09 9.54
C ILE A 126 -8.59 4.02 9.57
N LYS A 127 -8.64 4.96 8.63
CA LYS A 127 -9.70 5.97 8.52
C LYS A 127 -10.84 5.51 7.63
N ASP A 128 -11.96 6.22 7.72
CA ASP A 128 -13.16 5.92 6.95
C ASP A 128 -12.94 5.91 5.44
N SER A 129 -12.09 6.79 4.89
CA SER A 129 -11.77 6.81 3.46
C SER A 129 -11.16 5.48 2.99
N GLN A 130 -10.30 4.89 3.82
CA GLN A 130 -9.61 3.64 3.52
C GLN A 130 -10.56 2.45 3.66
N LEU A 131 -11.45 2.46 4.66
CA LEU A 131 -12.51 1.46 4.79
C LEU A 131 -13.51 1.52 3.63
N GLN A 132 -13.85 2.73 3.16
CA GLN A 132 -14.72 2.92 2.00
C GLN A 132 -14.07 2.37 0.74
N TRP A 133 -12.79 2.69 0.51
CA TRP A 133 -12.02 2.13 -0.59
C TRP A 133 -11.94 0.60 -0.54
N LEU A 134 -11.56 0.03 0.60
CA LEU A 134 -11.47 -1.43 0.80
C LEU A 134 -12.80 -2.11 0.46
N ARG A 135 -13.92 -1.57 0.99
CA ARG A 135 -15.26 -2.11 0.72
C ARG A 135 -15.66 -1.98 -0.74
N HIS A 136 -15.29 -0.89 -1.40
CA HIS A 136 -15.56 -0.69 -2.82
C HIS A 136 -14.79 -1.72 -3.66
N VAL A 137 -13.47 -1.79 -3.53
CA VAL A 137 -12.63 -2.74 -4.26
C VAL A 137 -13.03 -4.20 -3.99
N SER A 138 -13.34 -4.53 -2.73
CA SER A 138 -13.79 -5.88 -2.38
C SER A 138 -15.09 -6.28 -3.09
N ARG A 139 -16.05 -5.36 -3.26
CA ARG A 139 -17.29 -5.64 -4.01
C ARG A 139 -17.04 -5.84 -5.50
N GLU A 140 -16.22 -4.99 -6.12
CA GLU A 140 -15.87 -5.12 -7.54
C GLU A 140 -15.23 -6.51 -7.83
N LEU A 141 -14.34 -6.97 -6.96
CA LEU A 141 -13.70 -8.28 -7.08
C LEU A 141 -14.69 -9.45 -6.89
N GLN A 142 -15.74 -9.29 -6.08
CA GLN A 142 -16.79 -10.30 -5.93
C GLN A 142 -17.65 -10.42 -7.20
N VAL A 143 -17.92 -9.31 -7.88
CA VAL A 143 -18.70 -9.32 -9.14
C VAL A 143 -17.93 -10.07 -10.23
N ILE A 144 -16.62 -9.88 -10.32
CA ILE A 144 -15.75 -10.55 -11.30
C ILE A 144 -15.68 -12.08 -11.06
N THR A 145 -15.87 -12.53 -9.82
CA THR A 145 -15.74 -13.95 -9.45
C THR A 145 -17.04 -14.75 -9.64
N LYS A 146 -18.17 -14.09 -9.95
CA LYS A 146 -19.43 -14.78 -10.28
C LYS A 146 -19.45 -15.18 -11.75
N LEU A 147 -18.75 -16.25 -12.09
CA LEU A 147 -18.87 -17.00 -13.35
C LEU A 147 -19.07 -18.48 -13.04
#